data_AF-A0A8H5WQ93-F1
#
_entry.id   AF-A0A8H5WQ93-F1
#
_cell.length_a   1.000
_cell.length_b   1.000
_cell.length_c   1.000
_cell.angle_alpha   90.00
_cell.angle_beta   90.00
_cell.angle_gamma   90.00
#
_symmetry.space_group_name_H-M   'P 1'
#
loop_
_entity.id
_entity.type
_entity.pdbx_description
1 polymer ?
#
loop_
_entity_poly.entity_id
_entity_poly.type
_entity_poly.pdbx_seq_one_letter_code
_entity_poly.pdbx_strand_id
1 'polypeptide(L)'
;MSGRVVPQHEGNNATVTGLAELQAHLAELHQPGNESTPLNHKLFDDVELQLTPSNIPIIQPTLLPPLMSLLRTTTQDPTVVFTLTTKILSPLSFTQCLSLGGGESLITALQSPLPGANLLALNIIQKAATSPVEVDSLAALPEVVEELLRTWLGSPDADVGGRATRVLGSLLETDCDVMPETTSTMANGVNGTDSSETGLVKRHIPGHASLWRLVIWDRHYLSIIISLCRPATIDRQATIAQDRLLRVIPRLTALHPRALAISPFPDLFPLPEYADDSVGHGLLQWASLSMVDTSDVLMHQTLIVFYESFVSIIRIVEDSADRDAIVRNVVKAATSHDQELMQALRTLPDRTVQEEAEPLAKYISRILE
;
A
#
# COMPACT_ATOMS: atom_id res chain seq x y z
N MET A 1 -6.85 40.63 50.41
CA MET A 1 -6.25 40.51 49.07
C MET A 1 -5.49 39.20 49.03
N SER A 2 -6.10 38.15 48.49
CA SER A 2 -5.52 36.80 48.47
C SER A 2 -4.75 36.62 47.17
N GLY A 3 -3.42 36.50 47.28
CA GLY A 3 -2.53 36.30 46.13
C GLY A 3 -2.74 34.93 45.52
N ARG A 4 -3.25 34.90 44.29
CA ARG A 4 -3.41 33.69 43.49
C ARG A 4 -2.02 33.29 42.99
N VAL A 5 -1.43 32.28 43.65
CA VAL A 5 -0.24 31.60 43.14
C VAL A 5 -0.66 30.83 41.89
N VAL A 6 -0.21 31.30 40.73
CA VAL A 6 -0.29 30.55 39.48
C VAL A 6 0.92 29.62 39.46
N PRO A 7 0.75 28.29 39.38
CA PRO A 7 1.88 27.39 39.19
C PRO A 7 2.51 27.70 37.84
N GLN A 8 3.79 28.05 37.83
CA GLN A 8 4.60 28.06 36.62
C GLN A 8 4.62 26.62 36.11
N HIS A 9 4.04 26.41 34.93
CA HIS A 9 4.19 25.17 34.20
C HIS A 9 5.62 25.18 33.64
N GLU A 10 6.58 24.65 34.42
CA GLU A 10 7.88 24.31 33.88
C GLU A 10 7.66 23.30 32.76
N GLY A 11 7.97 23.73 31.54
CA GLY A 11 7.96 22.86 30.37
C GLY A 11 8.94 21.74 30.62
N ASN A 12 8.40 20.55 30.92
CA ASN A 12 9.14 19.30 30.87
C ASN A 12 9.55 19.06 29.41
N ASN A 13 10.64 19.71 28.98
CA ASN A 13 11.42 19.28 27.83
C ASN A 13 11.93 17.89 28.20
N ALA A 14 11.17 16.85 27.80
CA ALA A 14 11.46 15.47 28.16
C ALA A 14 12.91 15.14 27.77
N THR A 15 13.79 15.08 28.78
CA THR A 15 15.19 14.75 28.61
C THR A 15 15.28 13.29 28.19
N VAL A 16 15.80 13.04 26.99
CA VAL A 16 16.02 11.67 26.51
C VAL A 16 17.32 11.16 27.09
N THR A 17 17.21 10.19 27.99
CA THR A 17 18.36 9.55 28.64
C THR A 17 19.11 8.71 27.61
N GLY A 18 20.45 8.74 27.59
CA GLY A 18 21.24 7.98 26.62
C GLY A 18 21.50 8.73 25.30
N LEU A 19 20.92 9.92 25.09
CA LEU A 19 21.04 10.65 23.83
C LEU A 19 22.48 11.10 23.54
N ALA A 20 23.18 11.59 24.56
CA ALA A 20 24.57 12.03 24.41
C ALA A 20 25.50 10.84 24.14
N GLU A 21 25.24 9.71 24.79
CA GLU A 21 25.94 8.45 24.59
C GLU A 21 25.71 7.89 23.19
N LEU A 22 24.46 7.92 22.69
CA LEU A 22 24.14 7.54 21.32
C LEU A 22 24.83 8.46 20.31
N GLN A 23 24.85 9.78 20.53
CA GLN A 23 25.55 10.72 19.66
C GLN A 23 27.07 10.46 19.64
N ALA A 24 27.68 10.20 20.80
CA ALA A 24 29.08 9.85 20.89
C ALA A 24 29.39 8.54 20.16
N HIS A 25 28.53 7.53 20.32
CA HIS A 25 28.67 6.26 19.63
C HIS A 25 28.52 6.42 18.10
N LEU A 26 27.53 7.19 17.64
CA LEU A 26 27.39 7.51 16.22
C LEU A 26 28.63 8.24 15.68
N ALA A 27 29.20 9.18 16.44
CA ALA A 27 30.43 9.86 16.03
C ALA A 27 31.62 8.90 15.94
N GLU A 28 31.76 7.97 16.87
CA GLU A 28 32.79 6.92 16.87
C GLU A 28 32.70 6.02 15.63
N LEU A 29 31.48 5.58 15.27
CA LEU A 29 31.24 4.73 14.09
C LEU A 29 31.61 5.40 12.77
N HIS A 30 31.61 6.73 12.71
CA HIS A 30 32.02 7.48 11.52
C HIS A 30 33.53 7.76 11.45
N GLN A 31 34.30 7.42 12.49
CA GLN A 31 35.75 7.65 12.46
C GLN A 31 36.46 6.61 11.57
N PRO A 32 37.44 7.03 10.74
CA PRO A 32 38.22 6.11 9.93
C PRO A 32 38.90 5.04 10.80
N GLY A 33 38.72 3.76 10.44
CA GLY A 33 39.26 2.62 11.18
C GLY A 33 38.29 1.94 12.16
N ASN A 34 37.11 2.53 12.40
CA ASN A 34 36.08 1.97 13.30
C ASN A 34 34.96 1.22 12.56
N GLU A 35 35.19 0.82 11.31
CA GLU A 35 34.18 0.15 10.46
C GLU A 35 33.68 -1.18 11.06
N SER A 36 34.52 -1.83 11.88
CA SER A 36 34.20 -3.08 12.59
C SER A 36 33.66 -2.86 14.01
N THR A 37 33.54 -1.62 14.48
CA THR A 37 33.00 -1.32 15.82
C THR A 37 31.52 -1.69 15.85
N PRO A 38 31.08 -2.60 16.74
CA PRO A 38 29.71 -3.11 16.72
C PRO A 38 28.68 -2.03 17.08
N LEU A 39 27.53 -2.06 16.39
CA LEU A 39 26.37 -1.24 16.76
C LEU A 39 25.90 -1.59 18.19
N ASN A 40 25.78 -0.58 19.04
CA ASN A 40 25.26 -0.76 20.40
C ASN A 40 23.72 -0.75 20.38
N HIS A 41 23.11 -1.88 20.02
CA HIS A 41 21.65 -2.05 19.90
C HIS A 41 20.87 -1.49 21.09
N LYS A 42 21.36 -1.71 22.32
CA LYS A 42 20.70 -1.21 23.54
C LYS A 42 20.59 0.31 23.57
N LEU A 43 21.61 1.05 23.13
CA LEU A 43 21.56 2.51 23.07
C LEU A 43 20.51 3.01 22.07
N PHE A 44 20.40 2.35 20.91
CA PHE A 44 19.36 2.66 19.93
C PHE A 44 17.97 2.43 20.51
N ASP A 45 17.74 1.24 21.10
CA ASP A 45 16.44 0.87 21.67
C ASP A 45 16.04 1.79 22.82
N ASP A 46 16.96 2.05 23.76
CA ASP A 46 16.70 2.89 24.95
C ASP A 46 16.31 4.32 24.52
N VAL A 47 17.00 4.90 23.54
CA VAL A 47 16.67 6.22 22.99
C VAL A 47 15.36 6.17 22.22
N GLU A 48 15.17 5.17 21.35
CA GLU A 48 13.97 5.03 20.53
C GLU A 48 12.72 4.98 21.40
N LEU A 49 12.71 4.19 22.48
CA LEU A 49 11.57 4.04 23.40
C LEU A 49 11.11 5.37 24.03
N GLN A 50 12.03 6.32 24.22
CA GLN A 50 11.76 7.63 24.83
C GLN A 50 11.32 8.69 23.81
N LEU A 51 11.39 8.41 22.51
CA LEU A 51 10.97 9.36 21.47
C LEU A 51 9.45 9.50 21.42
N THR A 52 9.00 10.75 21.43
CA THR A 52 7.60 11.18 21.38
C THR A 52 7.43 12.27 20.31
N PRO A 53 6.21 12.49 19.79
CA PRO A 53 5.96 13.56 18.83
C PRO A 53 6.44 14.95 19.30
N SER A 54 6.47 15.19 20.62
CA SER A 54 6.90 16.46 21.20
C SER A 54 8.42 16.65 21.24
N ASN A 55 9.22 15.59 21.40
CA ASN A 55 10.67 15.70 21.52
C ASN A 55 11.42 15.38 20.22
N ILE A 56 10.81 14.65 19.27
CA ILE A 56 11.43 14.32 17.98
C ILE A 56 11.90 15.58 17.24
N PRO A 57 11.09 16.65 17.09
CA PRO A 57 11.54 17.85 16.35
C PRO A 57 12.78 18.53 16.95
N ILE A 58 12.99 18.38 18.26
CA ILE A 58 14.14 18.96 18.98
C ILE A 58 15.41 18.13 18.70
N ILE A 59 15.29 16.80 18.64
CA ILE A 59 16.41 15.86 18.56
C ILE A 59 16.78 15.55 17.10
N GLN A 60 15.80 15.61 16.20
CA GLN A 60 15.93 15.25 14.79
C GLN A 60 17.12 15.94 14.08
N PRO A 61 17.38 17.25 14.23
CA PRO A 61 18.51 17.89 13.55
C PRO A 61 19.88 17.29 13.90
N THR A 62 20.02 16.75 15.11
CA THR A 62 21.29 16.21 15.61
C THR A 62 21.45 14.72 15.31
N LEU A 63 20.36 13.94 15.35
CA LEU A 63 20.42 12.50 15.10
C LEU A 63 20.26 12.11 13.63
N LEU A 64 19.45 12.83 12.86
CA LEU A 64 19.10 12.39 11.52
C LEU A 64 20.29 12.36 10.54
N PRO A 65 21.17 13.38 10.48
CA PRO A 65 22.32 13.35 9.59
C PRO A 65 23.27 12.15 9.81
N PRO A 66 23.74 11.86 11.04
CA PRO A 66 24.62 10.71 11.27
C PRO A 66 23.91 9.37 11.05
N LEU A 67 22.62 9.24 11.36
CA LEU A 67 21.87 8.01 11.07
C LEU A 67 21.78 7.74 9.56
N MET A 68 21.44 8.77 8.77
CA MET A 68 21.37 8.67 7.30
C MET A 68 22.72 8.34 6.67
N SER A 69 23.81 8.89 7.22
CA SER A 69 25.18 8.57 6.80
C SER A 69 25.53 7.12 7.11
N LEU A 70 25.24 6.66 8.33
CA LEU A 70 25.51 5.28 8.76
C LEU A 70 24.75 4.25 7.90
N LEU A 71 23.50 4.52 7.56
CA LEU A 71 22.70 3.65 6.67
C LEU A 71 23.32 3.46 5.28
N ARG A 72 24.17 4.38 4.82
CA ARG A 72 24.85 4.30 3.52
C ARG A 72 26.20 3.60 3.58
N THR A 73 26.84 3.56 4.75
CA THR A 73 28.23 3.11 4.88
C THR A 73 28.40 1.83 5.69
N THR A 74 27.43 1.48 6.53
CA THR A 74 27.54 0.32 7.42
C THR A 74 27.49 -1.00 6.65
N THR A 75 28.34 -1.94 7.06
CA THR A 75 28.35 -3.33 6.59
C THR A 75 27.71 -4.29 7.59
N GLN A 76 27.37 -3.78 8.79
CA GLN A 76 26.70 -4.52 9.86
C GLN A 76 25.19 -4.54 9.62
N ASP A 77 24.47 -5.41 10.34
CA ASP A 77 23.00 -5.42 10.34
C ASP A 77 22.45 -4.06 10.81
N PRO A 78 21.86 -3.24 9.91
CA PRO A 78 21.44 -1.89 10.23
C PRO A 78 20.03 -1.81 10.82
N THR A 79 19.42 -2.93 11.23
CA THR A 79 18.02 -2.99 11.66
C THR A 79 17.66 -1.92 12.71
N VAL A 80 18.45 -1.77 13.78
CA VAL A 80 18.21 -0.74 14.82
C VAL A 80 18.39 0.69 14.32
N VAL A 81 19.21 0.89 13.29
CA VAL A 81 19.37 2.19 12.65
C VAL A 81 18.12 2.52 11.82
N PHE A 82 17.53 1.53 11.14
CA PHE A 82 16.29 1.70 10.38
C PHE A 82 15.08 2.02 11.26
N THR A 83 14.91 1.35 12.41
CA THR A 83 13.79 1.59 13.33
C THR A 83 13.85 3.00 13.91
N LEU A 84 15.01 3.40 14.43
CA LEU A 84 15.22 4.73 14.97
C LEU A 84 15.06 5.81 13.90
N THR A 85 15.62 5.61 12.70
CA THR A 85 15.49 6.56 11.57
C THR A 85 14.03 6.71 11.15
N THR A 86 13.29 5.60 11.06
CA THR A 86 11.84 5.62 10.78
C THR A 86 11.09 6.48 11.80
N LYS A 87 11.40 6.32 13.10
CA LYS A 87 10.76 7.08 14.17
C LYS A 87 11.11 8.57 14.11
N ILE A 88 12.37 8.91 13.85
CA ILE A 88 12.84 10.29 13.72
C ILE A 88 12.25 10.99 12.49
N LEU A 89 11.99 10.28 11.39
CA LEU A 89 11.33 10.80 10.19
C LEU A 89 9.80 10.89 10.31
N SER A 90 9.21 10.36 11.39
CA SER A 90 7.75 10.32 11.55
C SER A 90 7.03 11.67 11.41
N PRO A 91 7.52 12.83 11.92
CA PRO A 91 6.79 14.09 11.82
C PRO A 91 6.93 14.77 10.45
N LEU A 92 7.83 14.30 9.57
CA LEU A 92 8.06 14.93 8.28
C LEU A 92 7.02 14.53 7.24
N SER A 93 6.68 15.45 6.34
CA SER A 93 5.94 15.15 5.11
C SER A 93 6.81 14.36 4.11
N PHE A 94 6.20 13.85 3.04
CA PHE A 94 6.94 13.15 1.98
C PHE A 94 7.94 14.09 1.29
N THR A 95 7.49 15.28 0.86
CA THR A 95 8.36 16.32 0.28
C THR A 95 9.52 16.74 1.20
N GLN A 96 9.29 16.84 2.51
CA GLN A 96 10.35 17.11 3.48
C GLN A 96 11.37 15.97 3.53
N CYS A 97 10.93 14.71 3.60
CA CYS A 97 11.84 13.56 3.51
C CYS A 97 12.64 13.56 2.19
N LEU A 98 11.97 13.86 1.07
CA LEU A 98 12.61 13.92 -0.24
C LEU A 98 13.71 14.97 -0.30
N SER A 99 13.53 16.13 0.35
CA SER A 99 14.57 17.18 0.39
C SER A 99 15.86 16.77 1.13
N LEU A 100 15.81 15.72 1.96
CA LEU A 100 16.97 15.23 2.71
C LEU A 100 17.83 14.25 1.91
N GLY A 101 17.22 13.42 1.05
CA GLY A 101 17.90 12.32 0.36
C GLY A 101 17.73 12.29 -1.16
N GLY A 102 16.72 12.98 -1.70
CA GLY A 102 16.32 12.92 -3.10
C GLY A 102 15.67 11.59 -3.51
N GLY A 103 15.18 11.53 -4.75
CA GLY A 103 14.56 10.33 -5.33
C GLY A 103 15.53 9.14 -5.45
N GLU A 104 16.79 9.41 -5.80
CA GLU A 104 17.86 8.39 -5.89
C GLU A 104 18.06 7.60 -4.59
N SER A 105 17.95 8.26 -3.43
CA SER A 105 18.05 7.55 -2.14
C SER A 105 16.87 6.60 -1.93
N LEU A 106 15.67 6.93 -2.40
CA LEU A 106 14.51 6.05 -2.33
C LEU A 106 14.67 4.85 -3.26
N ILE A 107 15.12 5.08 -4.51
CA ILE A 107 15.40 4.01 -5.48
C ILE A 107 16.44 3.05 -4.90
N THR A 108 17.57 3.57 -4.40
CA THR A 108 18.62 2.76 -3.78
C THR A 108 18.09 1.93 -2.60
N ALA A 109 17.25 2.53 -1.76
CA ALA A 109 16.68 1.84 -0.60
C ALA A 109 15.64 0.79 -0.99
N LEU A 110 14.85 1.00 -2.04
CA LEU A 110 13.91 0.02 -2.59
C LEU A 110 14.63 -1.16 -3.28
N GLN A 111 15.75 -0.91 -3.96
CA GLN A 111 16.58 -1.94 -4.62
C GLN A 111 17.47 -2.72 -3.65
N SER A 112 17.60 -2.25 -2.41
CA SER A 112 18.45 -2.89 -1.42
C SER A 112 17.97 -4.31 -1.11
N PRO A 113 18.88 -5.29 -0.95
CA PRO A 113 18.51 -6.63 -0.52
C PRO A 113 18.10 -6.70 0.96
N LEU A 114 18.24 -5.61 1.71
CA LEU A 114 17.92 -5.53 3.14
C LEU A 114 16.46 -5.12 3.33
N PRO A 115 15.60 -5.97 3.93
CA PRO A 115 14.19 -5.65 4.12
C PRO A 115 13.97 -4.33 4.89
N GLY A 116 14.81 -4.02 5.88
CA GLY A 116 14.74 -2.76 6.63
C GLY A 116 14.90 -1.51 5.76
N ALA A 117 15.72 -1.58 4.70
CA ALA A 117 15.90 -0.49 3.75
C ALA A 117 14.63 -0.28 2.91
N ASN A 118 14.06 -1.37 2.38
CA ASN A 118 12.83 -1.31 1.62
C ASN A 118 11.69 -0.78 2.49
N LEU A 119 11.56 -1.27 3.72
CA LEU A 119 10.53 -0.84 4.68
C LEU A 119 10.69 0.65 5.05
N LEU A 120 11.91 1.15 5.22
CA LEU A 120 12.16 2.58 5.42
C LEU A 120 11.70 3.40 4.20
N ALA A 121 12.06 2.98 2.99
CA ALA A 121 11.65 3.66 1.76
C ALA A 121 10.12 3.66 1.61
N LEU A 122 9.47 2.52 1.87
CA LEU A 122 8.02 2.37 1.84
C LEU A 122 7.34 3.23 2.91
N ASN A 123 7.92 3.37 4.11
CA ASN A 123 7.42 4.27 5.15
C ASN A 123 7.51 5.75 4.72
N ILE A 124 8.57 6.13 3.99
CA ILE A 124 8.69 7.48 3.45
C ILE A 124 7.67 7.70 2.33
N ILE A 125 7.55 6.78 1.39
CA ILE A 125 6.60 6.85 0.27
C ILE A 125 5.15 6.88 0.77
N GLN A 126 4.81 6.11 1.81
CA GLN A 126 3.47 6.13 2.43
C GLN A 126 3.03 7.53 2.86
N LYS A 127 3.97 8.40 3.26
CA LYS A 127 3.66 9.78 3.64
C LYS A 127 3.05 10.57 2.50
N ALA A 128 3.30 10.19 1.24
CA ALA A 128 2.68 10.85 0.09
C ALA A 128 1.16 10.64 0.07
N ALA A 129 0.65 9.54 0.63
CA ALA A 129 -0.79 9.28 0.71
C ALA A 129 -1.55 10.22 1.68
N THR A 130 -0.86 11.14 2.36
CA THR A 130 -1.50 12.12 3.26
C THR A 130 -2.30 13.20 2.54
N SER A 131 -1.98 13.50 1.27
CA SER A 131 -2.75 14.45 0.45
C SER A 131 -2.50 14.24 -1.04
N PRO A 132 -3.45 14.62 -1.94
CA PRO A 132 -3.24 14.55 -3.38
C PRO A 132 -1.98 15.28 -3.88
N VAL A 133 -1.63 16.42 -3.27
CA VAL A 133 -0.44 17.22 -3.64
C VAL A 133 0.87 16.48 -3.36
N GLU A 134 0.92 15.73 -2.25
CA GLU A 134 2.10 14.91 -1.94
C GLU A 134 2.17 13.68 -2.88
N VAL A 135 1.02 13.13 -3.32
CA VAL A 135 1.02 12.10 -4.37
C VAL A 135 1.47 12.65 -5.72
N ASP A 136 1.10 13.88 -6.11
CA ASP A 136 1.65 14.52 -7.31
C ASP A 136 3.16 14.66 -7.23
N SER A 137 3.67 15.00 -6.04
CA SER A 137 5.12 15.13 -5.81
C SER A 137 5.84 13.78 -6.00
N LEU A 138 5.20 12.67 -5.65
CA LEU A 138 5.69 11.32 -5.94
C LEU A 138 5.55 10.97 -7.43
N ALA A 139 4.42 11.30 -8.06
CA ALA A 139 4.18 11.05 -9.48
C ALA A 139 5.15 11.84 -10.39
N ALA A 140 5.69 12.96 -9.90
CA ALA A 140 6.76 13.70 -10.57
C ALA A 140 8.13 12.99 -10.54
N LEU A 141 8.25 11.84 -9.87
CA LEU A 141 9.43 10.98 -9.79
C LEU A 141 9.13 9.59 -10.38
N PRO A 142 8.97 9.49 -11.71
CA PRO A 142 8.52 8.26 -12.37
C PRO A 142 9.40 7.04 -12.07
N GLU A 143 10.71 7.24 -11.92
CA GLU A 143 11.67 6.17 -11.60
C GLU A 143 11.45 5.59 -10.20
N VAL A 144 11.02 6.42 -9.24
CA VAL A 144 10.65 5.95 -7.89
C VAL A 144 9.37 5.13 -7.94
N VAL A 145 8.40 5.52 -8.78
CA VAL A 145 7.14 4.78 -8.98
C VAL A 145 7.42 3.43 -9.65
N GLU A 146 8.28 3.40 -10.66
CA GLU A 146 8.71 2.14 -11.29
C GLU A 146 9.32 1.19 -10.25
N GLU A 147 10.27 1.67 -9.44
CA GLU A 147 10.92 0.84 -8.43
C GLU A 147 9.95 0.41 -7.31
N LEU A 148 8.95 1.24 -6.98
CA LEU A 148 7.87 0.85 -6.07
C LEU A 148 7.08 -0.35 -6.62
N LEU A 149 6.75 -0.37 -7.91
CA LEU A 149 6.04 -1.50 -8.53
C LEU A 149 6.91 -2.76 -8.55
N ARG A 150 8.21 -2.62 -8.86
CA ARG A 150 9.17 -3.74 -8.82
C ARG A 150 9.33 -4.29 -7.41
N THR A 151 9.43 -3.43 -6.40
CA THR A 151 9.49 -3.83 -5.00
C THR A 151 8.19 -4.51 -4.55
N TRP A 152 7.04 -3.98 -4.96
CA TRP A 152 5.73 -4.51 -4.61
C TRP A 152 5.53 -5.94 -5.10
N LEU A 153 5.72 -6.19 -6.39
CA LEU A 153 5.44 -7.49 -7.00
C LEU A 153 6.66 -8.43 -6.98
N GLY A 154 7.88 -7.88 -6.99
CA GLY A 154 9.13 -8.62 -7.10
C GLY A 154 9.82 -8.96 -5.78
N SER A 155 9.43 -8.36 -4.64
CA SER A 155 10.11 -8.66 -3.37
C SER A 155 9.79 -10.08 -2.85
N PRO A 156 10.82 -10.88 -2.50
CA PRO A 156 10.63 -12.20 -1.88
C PRO A 156 10.25 -12.11 -0.39
N ASP A 157 10.48 -10.94 0.23
CA ASP A 157 10.15 -10.70 1.63
C ASP A 157 8.65 -10.40 1.78
N ALA A 158 7.99 -11.14 2.67
CA ALA A 158 6.54 -11.06 2.86
C ALA A 158 6.11 -9.70 3.46
N ASP A 159 6.90 -9.16 4.38
CA ASP A 159 6.59 -7.90 5.06
C ASP A 159 6.79 -6.72 4.12
N VAL A 160 7.86 -6.73 3.32
CA VAL A 160 8.13 -5.71 2.28
C VAL A 160 7.00 -5.72 1.25
N GLY A 161 6.66 -6.88 0.69
CA GLY A 161 5.59 -6.98 -0.30
C GLY A 161 4.20 -6.62 0.25
N GLY A 162 3.89 -7.06 1.47
CA GLY A 162 2.64 -6.72 2.16
C GLY A 162 2.55 -5.24 2.52
N ARG A 163 3.66 -4.61 2.92
CA ARG A 163 3.71 -3.15 3.12
C ARG A 163 3.56 -2.41 1.80
N ALA A 164 4.26 -2.80 0.74
CA ALA A 164 4.16 -2.16 -0.57
C ALA A 164 2.74 -2.23 -1.15
N THR A 165 2.05 -3.36 -0.96
CA THR A 165 0.62 -3.55 -1.33
C THR A 165 -0.26 -2.48 -0.68
N ARG A 166 -0.09 -2.26 0.64
CA ARG A 166 -0.85 -1.25 1.38
C ARG A 166 -0.48 0.18 0.95
N VAL A 167 0.81 0.46 0.76
CA VAL A 167 1.31 1.76 0.31
C VAL A 167 0.70 2.13 -1.04
N LEU A 168 0.81 1.25 -2.04
CA LEU A 168 0.26 1.51 -3.36
C LEU A 168 -1.26 1.70 -3.32
N GLY A 169 -1.98 0.86 -2.56
CA GLY A 169 -3.42 0.99 -2.38
C GLY A 169 -3.82 2.35 -1.77
N SER A 170 -3.12 2.80 -0.72
CA SER A 170 -3.37 4.11 -0.10
C SER A 170 -3.03 5.27 -1.04
N LEU A 171 -1.93 5.19 -1.80
CA LEU A 171 -1.56 6.24 -2.75
C LEU A 171 -2.61 6.41 -3.85
N LEU A 172 -3.03 5.31 -4.47
CA LEU A 172 -4.05 5.33 -5.52
C LEU A 172 -5.42 5.72 -4.96
N GLU A 173 -5.77 5.33 -3.74
CA GLU A 173 -6.99 5.83 -3.11
C GLU A 173 -6.95 7.35 -2.92
N THR A 174 -5.86 7.89 -2.36
CA THR A 174 -5.69 9.34 -2.16
C THR A 174 -5.72 10.10 -3.48
N ASP A 175 -5.12 9.55 -4.55
CA ASP A 175 -5.00 10.19 -5.86
C ASP A 175 -6.21 9.99 -6.78
N CYS A 176 -7.17 9.13 -6.43
CA CYS A 176 -8.35 8.90 -7.27
C CYS A 176 -9.13 10.21 -7.51
N ASP A 177 -9.45 10.56 -8.75
CA ASP A 177 -10.15 11.79 -9.11
C ASP A 177 -11.68 11.68 -8.97
N VAL A 178 -12.21 10.46 -8.96
CA VAL A 178 -13.63 10.18 -8.75
C VAL A 178 -14.00 10.37 -7.28
N MET A 179 -15.04 11.15 -6.98
CA MET A 179 -15.62 11.23 -5.63
C MET A 179 -16.84 10.31 -5.51
N PRO A 180 -17.01 9.60 -4.38
CA PRO A 180 -18.30 9.01 -4.05
C PRO A 180 -19.36 10.11 -4.01
N GLU A 181 -20.53 9.89 -4.60
CA GLU A 181 -21.60 10.88 -4.61
C GLU A 181 -22.21 10.94 -3.20
N THR A 182 -21.66 11.81 -2.35
CA THR A 182 -22.04 11.99 -0.93
C THR A 182 -23.47 11.57 -0.59
N THR A 183 -23.61 10.40 0.04
CA THR A 183 -24.78 10.11 0.86
C THR A 183 -24.73 10.97 2.12
N SER A 184 -25.44 12.09 2.07
CA SER A 184 -25.81 12.90 3.22
C SER A 184 -26.77 12.14 4.14
N THR A 185 -26.29 11.09 4.81
CA THR A 185 -26.99 10.46 5.94
C THR A 185 -25.97 9.82 6.89
N MET A 186 -26.05 10.22 8.16
CA MET A 186 -25.31 9.70 9.34
C MET A 186 -23.94 10.34 9.62
N ALA A 187 -23.93 11.66 9.86
CA ALA A 187 -23.00 12.25 10.81
C ALA A 187 -23.50 11.91 12.23
N ASN A 188 -22.93 10.86 12.84
CA ASN A 188 -22.74 10.72 14.29
C ASN A 188 -22.00 9.39 14.56
N GLY A 189 -20.68 9.48 14.71
CA GLY A 189 -19.82 8.37 15.10
C GLY A 189 -18.49 8.93 15.61
N VAL A 190 -18.42 9.11 16.92
CA VAL A 190 -17.28 9.63 17.67
C VAL A 190 -16.14 8.60 17.70
N ASN A 191 -14.90 9.08 17.50
CA ASN A 191 -13.61 8.46 17.83
C ASN A 191 -13.27 7.04 17.35
N GLY A 192 -12.25 6.97 16.49
CA GLY A 192 -11.06 6.14 16.66
C GLY A 192 -11.23 4.68 17.09
N THR A 193 -11.18 3.78 16.11
CA THR A 193 -10.47 2.49 16.17
C THR A 193 -10.38 1.95 14.75
N ASP A 194 -9.25 1.33 14.42
CA ASP A 194 -8.86 0.88 13.09
C ASP A 194 -10.01 0.27 12.28
N SER A 195 -10.39 0.95 11.21
CA SER A 195 -11.31 0.40 10.22
C SER A 195 -10.60 -0.73 9.48
N SER A 196 -11.03 -1.96 9.77
CA SER A 196 -11.16 -3.12 8.88
C SER A 196 -10.50 -2.99 7.50
N GLU A 197 -9.75 -4.02 7.09
CA GLU A 197 -9.12 -4.20 5.77
C GLU A 197 -10.08 -4.02 4.56
N THR A 198 -11.37 -3.83 4.79
CA THR A 198 -12.44 -3.68 3.80
C THR A 198 -13.05 -2.26 3.71
N GLY A 199 -12.63 -1.29 4.53
CA GLY A 199 -13.21 0.06 4.55
C GLY A 199 -12.58 1.01 3.54
N LEU A 200 -13.34 1.46 2.53
CA LEU A 200 -12.96 2.62 1.72
C LEU A 200 -12.96 3.88 2.60
N VAL A 201 -11.87 4.64 2.59
CA VAL A 201 -11.79 5.87 3.38
C VAL A 201 -12.69 6.92 2.72
N LYS A 202 -13.54 7.57 3.53
CA LYS A 202 -14.34 8.71 3.06
C LYS A 202 -13.39 9.85 2.70
N ARG A 203 -13.16 10.07 1.41
CA ARG A 203 -12.33 11.17 0.91
C ARG A 203 -13.17 12.45 0.84
N HIS A 204 -12.59 13.54 1.34
CA HIS A 204 -13.24 14.87 1.36
C HIS A 204 -12.86 15.74 0.15
N ILE A 205 -11.82 15.36 -0.60
CA ILE A 205 -11.28 16.11 -1.73
C ILE A 205 -10.90 15.09 -2.82
N PRO A 206 -11.24 15.31 -4.10
CA PRO A 206 -10.76 14.50 -5.20
C PRO A 206 -9.24 14.58 -5.32
N GLY A 207 -8.62 13.47 -5.71
CA GLY A 207 -7.24 13.45 -6.15
C GLY A 207 -7.08 13.99 -7.56
N HIS A 208 -5.85 13.94 -8.08
CA HIS A 208 -5.53 14.49 -9.40
C HIS A 208 -5.28 13.42 -10.47
N ALA A 209 -5.45 12.14 -10.11
CA ALA A 209 -5.19 10.98 -10.95
C ALA A 209 -3.77 10.98 -11.57
N SER A 210 -2.81 11.62 -10.93
CA SER A 210 -1.42 11.71 -11.43
C SER A 210 -0.72 10.37 -11.35
N LEU A 211 -0.87 9.65 -10.23
CA LEU A 211 -0.34 8.32 -10.06
C LEU A 211 -1.19 7.27 -10.79
N TRP A 212 -2.52 7.45 -10.84
CA TRP A 212 -3.39 6.62 -11.68
C TRP A 212 -2.95 6.61 -13.15
N ARG A 213 -2.64 7.79 -13.69
CA ARG A 213 -2.12 7.92 -15.06
C ARG A 213 -0.85 7.13 -15.29
N LEU A 214 0.08 7.12 -14.33
CA LEU A 214 1.30 6.32 -14.42
C LEU A 214 1.00 4.82 -14.27
N VAL A 215 0.30 4.40 -13.22
CA VAL A 215 0.23 2.98 -12.86
C VAL A 215 -0.79 2.21 -13.70
N ILE A 216 -1.91 2.83 -14.07
CA ILE A 216 -3.07 2.16 -14.67
C ILE A 216 -3.30 2.55 -16.13
N TRP A 217 -2.86 3.73 -16.57
CA TRP A 217 -3.08 4.23 -17.94
C TRP A 217 -1.81 4.46 -18.75
N ASP A 218 -0.65 4.08 -18.23
CA ASP A 218 0.60 4.11 -18.99
C ASP A 218 1.07 2.70 -19.32
N ARG A 219 1.45 2.51 -20.58
CA ARG A 219 1.82 1.21 -21.14
C ARG A 219 3.06 0.63 -20.47
N HIS A 220 4.03 1.46 -20.09
CA HIS A 220 5.30 1.04 -19.50
C HIS A 220 5.05 0.37 -18.15
N TYR A 221 4.33 1.05 -17.25
CA TYR A 221 4.07 0.55 -15.90
C TYR A 221 3.16 -0.68 -15.91
N LEU A 222 2.15 -0.71 -16.78
CA LEU A 222 1.33 -1.91 -16.97
C LEU A 222 2.18 -3.10 -17.46
N SER A 223 3.13 -2.86 -18.37
CA SER A 223 4.05 -3.91 -18.83
C SER A 223 4.92 -4.46 -17.70
N ILE A 224 5.34 -3.61 -16.75
CA ILE A 224 6.05 -4.06 -15.54
C ILE A 224 5.15 -5.01 -14.72
N ILE A 225 3.93 -4.59 -14.40
CA ILE A 225 2.97 -5.38 -13.63
C ILE A 225 2.74 -6.75 -14.28
N ILE A 226 2.48 -6.76 -15.59
CA ILE A 226 2.24 -7.99 -16.37
C ILE A 226 3.48 -8.88 -16.36
N SER A 227 4.67 -8.33 -16.61
CA SER A 227 5.91 -9.12 -16.67
C SER A 227 6.25 -9.80 -15.34
N LEU A 228 5.90 -9.18 -14.21
CA LEU A 228 6.14 -9.71 -12.87
C LEU A 228 5.08 -10.74 -12.45
N CYS A 229 3.82 -10.53 -12.85
CA CYS A 229 2.74 -11.47 -12.51
C CYS A 229 2.67 -12.66 -13.48
N ARG A 230 3.06 -12.50 -14.74
CA ARG A 230 3.02 -13.56 -15.75
C ARG A 230 4.27 -13.56 -16.65
N PRO A 231 5.44 -13.86 -16.07
CA PRO A 231 6.65 -14.11 -16.85
C PRO A 231 6.48 -15.35 -17.76
N ALA A 232 7.42 -15.53 -18.70
CA ALA A 232 7.40 -16.66 -19.64
C ALA A 232 7.38 -18.04 -18.94
N THR A 233 8.00 -18.12 -17.75
CA THR A 233 7.93 -19.29 -16.86
C THR A 233 7.36 -18.83 -15.54
N ILE A 234 6.18 -19.33 -15.17
CA ILE A 234 5.55 -19.04 -13.88
C ILE A 234 6.31 -19.80 -12.79
N ASP A 235 6.95 -19.06 -11.89
CA ASP A 235 7.61 -19.59 -10.71
C ASP A 235 6.87 -19.17 -9.43
N ARG A 236 7.44 -19.53 -8.27
CA ARG A 236 6.87 -19.16 -6.97
C ARG A 236 6.78 -17.63 -6.78
N GLN A 237 7.69 -16.85 -7.34
CA GLN A 237 7.64 -15.40 -7.17
C GLN A 237 6.51 -14.80 -8.01
N ALA A 238 6.28 -15.32 -9.21
CA ALA A 238 5.14 -14.94 -10.04
C ALA A 238 3.81 -15.23 -9.34
N THR A 239 3.63 -16.40 -8.71
CA THR A 239 2.38 -16.70 -7.97
C THR A 239 2.17 -15.79 -6.77
N ILE A 240 3.24 -15.40 -6.06
CA ILE A 240 3.19 -14.37 -5.00
C ILE A 240 2.80 -13.00 -5.57
N ALA A 241 3.36 -12.60 -6.71
CA ALA A 241 3.01 -11.36 -7.40
C ALA A 241 1.53 -11.33 -7.82
N GLN A 242 1.02 -12.44 -8.36
CA GLN A 242 -0.38 -12.63 -8.71
C GLN A 242 -1.30 -12.45 -7.50
N ASP A 243 -1.02 -13.11 -6.37
CA ASP A 243 -1.78 -12.94 -5.11
C ASP A 243 -1.79 -11.48 -4.65
N ARG A 244 -0.64 -10.80 -4.67
CA ARG A 244 -0.53 -9.38 -4.28
C ARG A 244 -1.35 -8.46 -5.17
N LEU A 245 -1.34 -8.68 -6.49
CA LEU A 245 -2.14 -7.90 -7.42
C LEU A 245 -3.65 -8.13 -7.17
N LEU A 246 -4.08 -9.38 -7.00
CA LEU A 246 -5.46 -9.74 -6.71
C LEU A 246 -5.98 -9.08 -5.42
N ARG A 247 -5.14 -8.89 -4.40
CA ARG A 247 -5.54 -8.21 -3.15
C ARG A 247 -5.88 -6.72 -3.33
N VAL A 248 -5.32 -6.05 -4.33
CA VAL A 248 -5.50 -4.59 -4.52
C VAL A 248 -6.66 -4.28 -5.47
N ILE A 249 -6.88 -5.13 -6.48
CA ILE A 249 -7.87 -4.90 -7.54
C ILE A 249 -9.30 -4.63 -7.01
N PRO A 250 -9.84 -5.35 -6.01
CA PRO A 250 -11.18 -5.10 -5.51
C PRO A 250 -11.39 -3.67 -5.01
N ARG A 251 -10.44 -3.18 -4.20
CA ARG A 251 -10.48 -1.83 -3.65
C ARG A 251 -10.32 -0.78 -4.75
N LEU A 252 -9.42 -0.99 -5.70
CA LEU A 252 -9.24 -0.06 -6.81
C LEU A 252 -10.45 -0.02 -7.75
N THR A 253 -11.09 -1.16 -8.00
CA THR A 253 -12.31 -1.24 -8.81
C THR A 253 -13.47 -0.54 -8.12
N ALA A 254 -13.58 -0.65 -6.79
CA ALA A 254 -14.55 0.10 -6.01
C ALA A 254 -14.37 1.61 -6.14
N LEU A 255 -13.12 2.09 -6.23
CA LEU A 255 -12.78 3.51 -6.37
C LEU A 255 -13.01 4.03 -7.79
N HIS A 256 -12.53 3.31 -8.80
CA HIS A 256 -12.59 3.74 -10.19
C HIS A 256 -12.81 2.55 -11.15
N PRO A 257 -14.04 2.01 -11.24
CA PRO A 257 -14.29 0.74 -11.94
C PRO A 257 -13.93 0.79 -13.42
N ARG A 258 -14.23 1.89 -14.11
CA ARG A 258 -13.89 2.07 -15.53
C ARG A 258 -12.38 2.07 -15.80
N ALA A 259 -11.57 2.63 -14.90
CA ALA A 259 -10.12 2.69 -15.08
C ALA A 259 -9.51 1.29 -15.09
N LEU A 260 -10.08 0.38 -14.28
CA LEU A 260 -9.62 -1.00 -14.19
C LEU A 260 -10.20 -1.88 -15.29
N ALA A 261 -11.41 -1.56 -15.76
CA ALA A 261 -12.14 -2.36 -16.74
C ALA A 261 -11.81 -2.05 -18.20
N ILE A 262 -11.34 -0.83 -18.50
CA ILE A 262 -11.10 -0.34 -19.85
C ILE A 262 -9.68 0.19 -19.95
N SER A 263 -8.85 -0.46 -20.76
CA SER A 263 -7.52 0.00 -21.07
C SER A 263 -7.40 0.52 -22.51
N PRO A 264 -6.60 1.58 -22.76
CA PRO A 264 -6.19 1.94 -24.11
C PRO A 264 -5.20 0.93 -24.74
N PHE A 265 -4.72 -0.06 -23.98
CA PHE A 265 -3.74 -1.06 -24.43
C PHE A 265 -4.32 -2.49 -24.31
N PRO A 266 -5.38 -2.84 -25.06
CA PRO A 266 -6.00 -4.17 -24.96
C PRO A 266 -5.04 -5.31 -25.33
N ASP A 267 -3.99 -5.03 -26.12
CA ASP A 267 -2.92 -5.98 -26.48
C ASP A 267 -2.15 -6.50 -25.25
N LEU A 268 -2.11 -5.72 -24.18
CA LEU A 268 -1.48 -6.11 -22.91
C LEU A 268 -2.34 -7.08 -22.09
N PHE A 269 -3.65 -7.14 -22.38
CA PHE A 269 -4.64 -7.85 -21.58
C PHE A 269 -5.35 -8.92 -22.41
N PRO A 270 -4.63 -9.97 -22.84
CA PRO A 270 -5.26 -11.08 -23.55
C PRO A 270 -6.30 -11.74 -22.64
N LEU A 271 -7.47 -12.06 -23.21
CA LEU A 271 -8.57 -12.73 -22.54
C LEU A 271 -8.70 -14.17 -23.03
N PRO A 272 -9.31 -15.09 -22.25
CA PRO A 272 -9.54 -16.44 -22.70
C PRO A 272 -10.60 -16.47 -23.83
N GLU A 273 -10.56 -17.49 -24.67
CA GLU A 273 -11.45 -17.63 -25.85
C GLU A 273 -12.95 -17.63 -25.50
N TYR A 274 -13.30 -18.01 -24.26
CA TYR A 274 -14.69 -18.02 -23.79
C TYR A 274 -15.20 -16.64 -23.33
N ALA A 275 -14.32 -15.65 -23.16
CA ALA A 275 -14.72 -14.31 -22.77
C ALA A 275 -15.20 -13.52 -24.00
N ASP A 276 -16.40 -12.97 -23.92
CA ASP A 276 -16.95 -12.06 -24.93
C ASP A 276 -16.36 -10.64 -24.75
N ASP A 277 -16.33 -9.86 -25.83
CA ASP A 277 -15.87 -8.46 -25.87
C ASP A 277 -16.64 -7.59 -24.86
N SER A 278 -17.87 -7.98 -24.50
CA SER A 278 -18.68 -7.29 -23.49
C SER A 278 -18.08 -7.29 -22.08
N VAL A 279 -17.12 -8.19 -21.80
CA VAL A 279 -16.46 -8.29 -20.49
C VAL A 279 -15.50 -7.12 -20.24
N GLY A 280 -15.03 -6.47 -21.32
CA GLY A 280 -14.06 -5.39 -21.28
C GLY A 280 -12.61 -5.88 -21.39
N HIS A 281 -11.68 -4.98 -21.69
CA HIS A 281 -10.26 -5.29 -21.84
C HIS A 281 -9.43 -4.37 -20.95
N GLY A 282 -9.28 -4.76 -19.69
CA GLY A 282 -8.52 -4.01 -18.70
C GLY A 282 -7.83 -4.93 -17.70
N LEU A 283 -7.13 -4.29 -16.76
CA LEU A 283 -6.37 -4.97 -15.71
C LEU A 283 -7.27 -5.89 -14.85
N LEU A 284 -8.51 -5.46 -14.58
CA LEU A 284 -9.48 -6.27 -13.83
C LEU A 284 -9.78 -7.59 -14.56
N GLN A 285 -10.15 -7.52 -15.83
CA GLN A 285 -10.54 -8.70 -16.62
C GLN A 285 -9.36 -9.65 -16.79
N TRP A 286 -8.19 -9.10 -17.14
CA TRP A 286 -7.00 -9.93 -17.29
C TRP A 286 -6.60 -10.61 -15.98
N ALA A 287 -6.54 -9.88 -14.86
CA ALA A 287 -6.15 -10.44 -13.58
C ALA A 287 -7.12 -11.53 -13.10
N SER A 288 -8.42 -11.33 -13.34
CA SER A 288 -9.48 -12.20 -12.83
C SER A 288 -9.81 -13.40 -13.73
N LEU A 289 -9.57 -13.30 -15.04
CA LEU A 289 -9.93 -14.35 -16.01
C LEU A 289 -8.73 -15.04 -16.66
N SER A 290 -7.58 -14.36 -16.73
CA SER A 290 -6.46 -14.81 -17.57
C SER A 290 -5.18 -15.04 -16.79
N MET A 291 -4.85 -14.15 -15.86
CA MET A 291 -3.53 -14.09 -15.22
C MET A 291 -3.18 -15.38 -14.48
N VAL A 292 -4.15 -15.93 -13.74
CA VAL A 292 -3.99 -17.12 -12.92
C VAL A 292 -4.13 -18.39 -13.76
N ASP A 293 -3.19 -19.31 -13.60
CA ASP A 293 -3.33 -20.69 -14.08
C ASP A 293 -4.17 -21.49 -13.06
N THR A 294 -5.42 -21.78 -13.42
CA THR A 294 -6.35 -22.51 -12.54
C THR A 294 -6.06 -24.01 -12.44
N SER A 295 -5.08 -24.54 -13.19
CA SER A 295 -4.59 -25.90 -12.98
C SER A 295 -3.73 -26.04 -11.71
N ASP A 296 -3.17 -24.93 -11.21
CA ASP A 296 -2.58 -24.85 -9.87
C ASP A 296 -3.70 -24.64 -8.85
N VAL A 297 -3.99 -25.69 -8.08
CA VAL A 297 -5.07 -25.72 -7.07
C VAL A 297 -4.91 -24.61 -6.02
N LEU A 298 -3.69 -24.27 -5.61
CA LEU A 298 -3.49 -23.20 -4.63
C LEU A 298 -3.80 -21.84 -5.23
N MET A 299 -3.41 -21.62 -6.49
CA MET A 299 -3.72 -20.36 -7.18
C MET A 299 -5.20 -20.24 -7.57
N HIS A 300 -5.85 -21.35 -7.90
CA HIS A 300 -7.30 -21.40 -8.10
C HIS A 300 -8.04 -21.02 -6.82
N GLN A 301 -7.62 -21.54 -5.67
CA GLN A 301 -8.18 -21.15 -4.37
C GLN A 301 -7.97 -19.64 -4.09
N THR A 302 -6.80 -19.09 -4.42
CA THR A 302 -6.53 -17.65 -4.33
C THR A 302 -7.49 -16.85 -5.21
N LEU A 303 -7.78 -17.32 -6.42
CA LEU A 303 -8.73 -16.67 -7.33
C LEU A 303 -10.16 -16.70 -6.77
N ILE A 304 -10.58 -17.80 -6.14
CA ILE A 304 -11.88 -17.88 -5.46
C ILE A 304 -11.97 -16.85 -4.32
N VAL A 305 -10.95 -16.77 -3.46
CA VAL A 305 -10.88 -15.78 -2.37
C VAL A 305 -10.90 -14.34 -2.92
N PHE A 306 -10.25 -14.10 -4.06
CA PHE A 306 -10.34 -12.82 -4.77
C PHE A 306 -11.78 -12.49 -5.14
N TYR A 307 -12.53 -13.41 -5.77
CA TYR A 307 -13.92 -13.15 -6.18
C TYR A 307 -14.86 -12.96 -5.00
N GLU A 308 -14.69 -13.73 -3.91
CA GLU A 308 -15.44 -13.55 -2.67
C GLU A 308 -15.22 -12.14 -2.09
N SER A 309 -13.96 -11.71 -2.04
CA SER A 309 -13.58 -10.36 -1.58
C SER A 309 -14.09 -9.29 -2.53
N PHE A 310 -14.00 -9.52 -3.84
CA PHE A 310 -14.45 -8.61 -4.89
C PHE A 310 -15.94 -8.30 -4.77
N VAL A 311 -16.78 -9.33 -4.73
CA VAL A 311 -18.23 -9.18 -4.58
C VAL A 311 -18.59 -8.53 -3.24
N SER A 312 -17.90 -8.91 -2.16
CA SER A 312 -18.15 -8.37 -0.82
C SER A 312 -17.80 -6.89 -0.70
N ILE A 313 -16.75 -6.42 -1.38
CA ILE A 313 -16.36 -5.01 -1.39
C ILE A 313 -17.26 -4.21 -2.33
N ILE A 314 -17.54 -4.71 -3.54
CA ILE A 314 -18.30 -3.91 -4.51
C ILE A 314 -19.75 -3.69 -4.06
N ARG A 315 -20.38 -4.65 -3.38
CA ARG A 315 -21.78 -4.53 -2.93
C ARG A 315 -22.03 -3.34 -1.99
N ILE A 316 -21.02 -2.92 -1.23
CA ILE A 316 -21.15 -1.88 -0.20
C ILE A 316 -20.89 -0.47 -0.76
N VAL A 317 -20.47 -0.37 -2.02
CA VAL A 317 -20.24 0.92 -2.68
C VAL A 317 -21.52 1.38 -3.37
N GLU A 318 -21.78 2.68 -3.44
CA GLU A 318 -23.00 3.27 -4.01
C GLU A 318 -23.33 2.74 -5.41
N ASP A 319 -24.56 2.28 -5.63
CA ASP A 319 -24.96 1.57 -6.86
C ASP A 319 -24.78 2.46 -8.11
N SER A 320 -24.07 1.93 -9.11
CA SER A 320 -23.89 2.56 -10.42
C SER A 320 -24.10 1.50 -11.47
N ALA A 321 -25.01 1.75 -12.41
CA ALA A 321 -25.36 0.79 -13.47
C ALA A 321 -24.12 0.35 -14.28
N ASP A 322 -23.15 1.25 -14.47
CA ASP A 322 -21.91 0.97 -15.19
C ASP A 322 -21.00 0.01 -14.40
N ARG A 323 -20.83 0.26 -13.09
CA ARG A 323 -20.06 -0.64 -12.23
C ARG A 323 -20.72 -2.01 -12.11
N ASP A 324 -22.03 -2.04 -11.95
CA ASP A 324 -22.81 -3.27 -11.86
C ASP A 324 -22.72 -4.09 -13.14
N ALA A 325 -22.71 -3.44 -14.32
CA ALA A 325 -22.47 -4.11 -15.59
C ALA A 325 -21.05 -4.71 -15.65
N ILE A 326 -20.01 -3.95 -15.27
CA ILE A 326 -18.62 -4.43 -15.22
C ILE A 326 -18.50 -5.67 -14.33
N VAL A 327 -19.03 -5.61 -13.10
CA VAL A 327 -18.94 -6.72 -12.14
C VAL A 327 -19.71 -7.93 -12.62
N ARG A 328 -20.95 -7.74 -13.10
CA ARG A 328 -21.76 -8.81 -13.68
C ARG A 328 -21.02 -9.52 -14.81
N ASN A 329 -20.47 -8.77 -15.76
CA ASN A 329 -19.83 -9.37 -16.94
C ASN A 329 -18.58 -10.18 -16.54
N VAL A 330 -17.75 -9.65 -15.64
CA VAL A 330 -16.56 -10.37 -15.14
C VAL A 330 -16.93 -11.61 -14.34
N VAL A 331 -17.89 -11.52 -13.42
CA VAL A 331 -18.28 -12.66 -12.56
C VAL A 331 -18.99 -13.75 -13.38
N LYS A 332 -19.85 -13.38 -14.34
CA LYS A 332 -20.48 -14.35 -15.25
C LYS A 332 -19.45 -15.06 -16.13
N ALA A 333 -18.51 -14.32 -16.70
CA ALA A 333 -17.44 -14.92 -17.50
C ALA A 333 -16.65 -15.95 -16.67
N ALA A 334 -16.26 -15.60 -15.45
CA ALA A 334 -15.50 -16.49 -14.57
C ALA A 334 -16.27 -17.76 -14.19
N THR A 335 -17.53 -17.60 -13.76
CA THR A 335 -18.34 -18.71 -13.25
C THR A 335 -18.90 -19.62 -14.34
N SER A 336 -18.89 -19.19 -15.61
CA SER A 336 -19.38 -19.98 -16.74
C SER A 336 -18.63 -21.31 -16.93
N HIS A 337 -17.35 -21.35 -16.57
CA HIS A 337 -16.48 -22.52 -16.72
C HIS A 337 -15.88 -23.00 -15.38
N ASP A 338 -16.28 -22.39 -14.26
CA ASP A 338 -15.75 -22.69 -12.93
C ASP A 338 -16.90 -22.95 -11.95
N GLN A 339 -17.26 -24.22 -11.81
CA GLN A 339 -18.32 -24.66 -10.90
C GLN A 339 -17.94 -24.50 -9.43
N GLU A 340 -16.65 -24.56 -9.11
CA GLU A 340 -16.17 -24.40 -7.74
C GLU A 340 -16.31 -22.94 -7.30
N LEU A 341 -15.90 -22.00 -8.15
CA LEU A 341 -16.13 -20.57 -7.94
C LEU A 341 -17.63 -20.24 -7.85
N MET A 342 -18.44 -20.78 -8.77
CA MET A 342 -19.90 -20.59 -8.75
C MET A 342 -20.49 -21.03 -7.39
N GLN A 343 -20.06 -22.19 -6.88
CA GLN A 343 -20.53 -22.72 -5.61
C GLN A 343 -20.01 -21.91 -4.41
N ALA A 344 -18.74 -21.47 -4.45
CA ALA A 344 -18.14 -20.64 -3.42
C ALA A 344 -18.91 -19.32 -3.27
N LEU A 345 -19.25 -18.65 -4.37
CA LEU A 345 -20.05 -17.42 -4.34
C LEU A 345 -21.46 -17.68 -3.80
N ARG A 346 -22.15 -18.72 -4.26
CA ARG A 346 -23.51 -19.04 -3.77
C ARG A 346 -23.57 -19.33 -2.27
N THR A 347 -22.52 -19.92 -1.70
CA THR A 347 -22.42 -20.26 -0.27
C THR A 347 -21.73 -19.19 0.58
N LEU A 348 -21.25 -18.11 -0.04
CA LEU A 348 -20.61 -17.00 0.68
C LEU A 348 -21.54 -16.34 1.72
N PRO A 349 -22.84 -16.10 1.44
CA PRO A 349 -23.77 -15.57 2.44
C PRO A 349 -23.86 -16.43 3.71
N ASP A 350 -23.79 -17.75 3.58
CA ASP A 350 -23.90 -18.69 4.72
C ASP A 350 -22.67 -18.63 5.64
N ARG A 351 -21.54 -18.14 5.13
CA ARG A 351 -20.27 -17.97 5.84
C ARG A 351 -20.03 -16.51 6.29
N THR A 352 -21.00 -15.63 6.06
CA THR A 352 -20.93 -14.20 6.39
C THR A 352 -21.78 -13.90 7.64
N VAL A 353 -21.49 -12.81 8.34
CA VAL A 353 -22.29 -12.38 9.50
C VAL A 353 -23.75 -12.14 9.12
N GLN A 354 -24.68 -12.46 10.03
CA GLN A 354 -26.12 -12.53 9.75
C GLN A 354 -26.70 -11.22 9.16
N GLU A 355 -26.20 -10.07 9.59
CA GLU A 355 -26.65 -8.75 9.13
C GLU A 355 -26.27 -8.46 7.67
N GLU A 356 -25.19 -9.08 7.18
CA GLU A 356 -24.66 -8.88 5.83
C GLU A 356 -25.05 -10.00 4.85
N ALA A 357 -25.46 -11.16 5.36
CA ALA A 357 -25.78 -12.34 4.58
C ALA A 357 -26.91 -12.10 3.56
N GLU A 358 -28.05 -11.54 3.98
CA GLU A 358 -29.19 -11.31 3.06
C GLU A 358 -28.87 -10.26 1.97
N PRO A 359 -28.30 -9.08 2.29
CA PRO A 359 -27.86 -8.13 1.26
C PRO A 359 -26.86 -8.74 0.27
N LEU A 360 -25.89 -9.53 0.77
CA LEU A 360 -24.91 -10.20 -0.07
C LEU A 360 -25.56 -11.25 -0.98
N ALA A 361 -26.47 -12.07 -0.47
CA ALA A 361 -27.21 -13.06 -1.26
C ALA A 361 -28.00 -12.40 -2.40
N LYS A 362 -28.70 -11.30 -2.12
CA LYS A 362 -29.43 -10.53 -3.14
C LYS A 362 -28.50 -9.98 -4.22
N TYR A 363 -27.35 -9.43 -3.83
CA TYR A 363 -26.37 -8.91 -4.77
C TYR A 363 -25.77 -10.02 -5.65
N ILE A 364 -25.41 -11.16 -5.06
CA ILE A 364 -24.88 -12.33 -5.79
C ILE A 364 -25.88 -12.86 -6.81
N SER A 365 -27.15 -13.05 -6.42
CA SER A 365 -28.20 -13.47 -7.36
C SER A 365 -28.33 -12.47 -8.51
N ARG A 366 -28.33 -11.17 -8.20
CA ARG A 366 -28.44 -10.10 -9.20
C ARG A 366 -27.31 -10.12 -10.23
N ILE A 367 -26.07 -10.43 -9.84
CA ILE A 367 -24.91 -10.44 -10.77
C ILE A 367 -24.72 -11.78 -11.49
N LEU A 368 -25.29 -12.89 -10.98
CA LEU A 368 -25.22 -14.20 -11.62
C LEU A 368 -26.37 -14.45 -12.61
N GLU A 369 -27.55 -13.85 -12.39
CA GLU A 369 -28.65 -13.79 -13.37
C GLU A 369 -28.29 -12.96 -14.60
#